data_AF-A0A379MPS4-F1
#
_entry.id   AF-A0A379MPS4-F1
#
_cell.length_a   1.000
_cell.length_b   1.000
_cell.length_c   1.000
_cell.angle_alpha   90.00
_cell.angle_beta   90.00
_cell.angle_gamma   90.00
#
_symmetry.space_group_name_H-M   'P 1'
#
loop_
_entity.id
_entity.type
_entity.pdbx_description
1 polymer ?
#
loop_
_entity_poly.entity_id
_entity_poly.type
_entity_poly.pdbx_seq_one_letter_code
_entity_poly.pdbx_strand_id
1 'polypeptide(L)'
;MRILSLFDGMSCGRMNAGFSWSEIDPDWQNWSMLEYRAALSHPAAERGFGSDFGAMQWADACVLVCPCGRSAHTEAGWMTGAGKPVWVYIPEQQEPELMYKVYDRIVTDITELDALNDEPGR
;
A
#
# COMPACT_ATOMS: atom_id res chain seq x y z
N MET A 1 -11.34 -6.85 13.06
CA MET A 1 -10.87 -6.70 11.66
C MET A 1 -9.42 -6.22 11.69
N ARG A 2 -8.52 -6.87 10.95
CA ARG A 2 -7.12 -6.45 10.77
C ARG A 2 -7.04 -5.52 9.57
N ILE A 3 -6.53 -4.31 9.75
CA ILE A 3 -6.49 -3.30 8.70
C ILE A 3 -5.04 -3.04 8.32
N LEU A 4 -4.76 -3.04 7.03
CA LEU A 4 -3.52 -2.56 6.47
C LEU A 4 -3.74 -1.13 5.96
N SER A 5 -2.98 -0.17 6.48
CA SER A 5 -2.97 1.20 5.99
C SER A 5 -1.79 1.39 5.05
N LEU A 6 -2.06 1.80 3.82
CA LEU A 6 -1.08 2.03 2.78
C LEU A 6 -0.87 3.52 2.57
N PHE A 7 0.38 3.97 2.69
CA PHE A 7 0.81 5.35 2.47
C PHE A 7 2.25 5.32 1.93
N ASP A 8 2.71 6.42 1.32
CA ASP A 8 4.08 6.46 0.81
C ASP A 8 5.09 6.51 1.96
N GLY A 9 5.93 5.46 2.04
CA GLY A 9 7.22 5.45 2.70
C GLY A 9 7.30 6.07 4.09
N MET A 10 6.87 5.33 5.13
CA MET A 10 7.53 5.21 6.44
C MET A 10 6.63 4.43 7.41
N SER A 11 6.86 3.13 7.57
CA SER A 11 6.22 2.34 8.63
C SER A 11 6.56 2.94 10.01
N CYS A 12 5.74 3.85 10.49
CA CYS A 12 5.81 4.35 11.86
C CYS A 12 5.22 3.27 12.77
N GLY A 13 6.10 2.58 13.51
CA GLY A 13 5.72 2.01 14.81
C GLY A 13 5.65 0.48 14.91
N ARG A 14 6.70 -0.24 14.48
CA ARG A 14 7.35 -1.38 15.18
C ARG A 14 8.21 -2.20 14.19
N MET A 15 9.54 -2.02 14.29
CA MET A 15 10.60 -2.99 13.93
C MET A 15 10.50 -3.73 12.58
N ASN A 16 10.43 -3.01 11.47
CA ASN A 16 11.26 -3.29 10.29
C ASN A 16 11.20 -2.04 9.39
N ALA A 17 12.35 -1.48 9.05
CA ALA A 17 12.40 -0.43 8.03
C ALA A 17 11.86 -1.04 6.73
N GLY A 18 10.89 -0.37 6.09
CA GLY A 18 10.40 -0.78 4.77
C GLY A 18 11.55 -0.86 3.77
N PHE A 19 11.40 -1.69 2.73
CA PHE A 19 12.44 -1.91 1.73
C PHE A 19 12.86 -0.61 1.05
N SER A 20 14.17 -0.41 0.92
CA SER A 20 14.76 0.67 0.13
C SER A 20 15.63 0.12 -0.99
N TRP A 21 15.47 0.65 -2.20
CA TRP A 21 16.35 0.34 -3.35
C TRP A 21 17.83 0.63 -3.08
N SER A 22 18.12 1.58 -2.19
CA SER A 22 19.49 1.88 -1.75
C SER A 22 20.17 0.74 -0.98
N GLU A 23 19.41 -0.25 -0.49
CA GLU A 23 19.96 -1.49 0.08
C GLU A 23 20.55 -2.42 -0.98
N ILE A 24 20.14 -2.28 -2.24
CA ILE A 24 20.66 -3.05 -3.37
C ILE A 24 21.84 -2.30 -3.99
N ASP A 25 21.62 -1.02 -4.31
CA ASP A 25 22.60 -0.17 -4.97
C ASP A 25 22.33 1.30 -4.60
N PRO A 26 23.30 2.04 -4.05
CA PRO A 26 23.12 3.48 -3.79
C PRO A 26 22.84 4.30 -5.06
N ASP A 27 23.21 3.81 -6.24
CA ASP A 27 22.99 4.48 -7.53
C ASP A 27 21.75 3.98 -8.28
N TRP A 28 20.80 3.33 -7.56
CA TRP A 28 19.61 2.70 -8.14
C TRP A 28 18.76 3.62 -9.03
N GLN A 29 18.81 4.93 -8.81
CA GLN A 29 18.07 5.92 -9.61
C GLN A 29 18.58 6.01 -11.05
N ASN A 30 19.83 5.60 -11.30
CA ASN A 30 20.48 5.63 -12.59
C ASN A 30 20.45 4.28 -13.31
N TRP A 31 19.74 3.29 -12.76
CA TRP A 31 19.59 1.98 -13.39
C TRP A 31 18.94 2.08 -14.78
N SER A 32 19.49 1.30 -15.70
CA SER A 32 18.81 0.89 -16.91
C SER A 32 17.61 0.00 -16.60
N MET A 33 16.69 -0.13 -17.57
CA MET A 33 15.54 -1.03 -17.43
C MET A 33 15.93 -2.49 -17.22
N LEU A 34 17.11 -2.90 -17.70
CA LEU A 34 17.65 -4.24 -17.50
C LEU A 34 18.14 -4.46 -16.07
N GLU A 35 18.83 -3.47 -15.50
CA GLU A 35 19.30 -3.48 -14.11
C GLU A 35 18.12 -3.45 -13.14
N TYR A 36 17.13 -2.58 -13.38
CA TYR A 36 15.90 -2.55 -12.60
C TYR A 36 15.19 -3.91 -12.58
N ARG A 37 15.05 -4.55 -13.76
CA ARG A 37 14.44 -5.89 -13.85
C ARG A 37 15.25 -6.94 -13.09
N ALA A 38 16.58 -6.90 -13.19
CA ALA A 38 17.44 -7.84 -12.46
C ALA A 38 17.37 -7.63 -10.95
N ALA A 39 17.29 -6.37 -10.50
CA ALA A 39 17.21 -6.00 -9.09
C ALA A 39 15.94 -6.52 -8.39
N LEU A 40 14.85 -6.76 -9.13
CA LEU A 40 13.64 -7.37 -8.57
C LEU A 40 13.87 -8.77 -8.00
N SER A 41 14.86 -9.50 -8.55
CA SER A 41 15.26 -10.83 -8.06
C SER A 41 16.38 -10.78 -7.02
N HIS A 42 16.79 -9.57 -6.59
CA HIS A 42 17.77 -9.44 -5.52
C HIS A 42 17.17 -9.89 -4.18
N PRO A 43 17.93 -10.57 -3.30
CA PRO A 43 17.40 -11.05 -2.02
C PRO A 43 16.77 -9.96 -1.13
N ALA A 44 17.21 -8.71 -1.23
CA ALA A 44 16.59 -7.60 -0.50
C ALA A 44 15.20 -7.25 -1.04
N ALA A 45 15.03 -7.21 -2.36
CA ALA A 45 13.73 -6.97 -3.00
C ALA A 45 12.74 -8.10 -2.69
N GLU A 46 13.19 -9.36 -2.79
CA GLU A 46 12.36 -10.53 -2.47
C GLU A 46 11.90 -10.54 -1.00
N ARG A 47 12.78 -10.13 -0.06
CA ARG A 47 12.41 -9.98 1.35
C ARG A 47 11.40 -8.85 1.56
N GLY A 48 11.61 -7.70 0.93
CA GLY A 48 10.68 -6.56 0.96
C GLY A 48 9.31 -6.95 0.44
N PHE A 49 9.27 -7.51 -0.77
CA PHE A 49 8.05 -8.02 -1.40
C PHE A 49 7.35 -9.05 -0.52
N GLY A 50 8.07 -10.04 0.02
CA GLY A 50 7.48 -11.05 0.90
C GLY A 50 6.88 -10.48 2.18
N SER A 51 7.49 -9.44 2.75
CA SER A 51 6.97 -8.72 3.91
C SER A 51 5.65 -8.00 3.57
N ASP A 52 5.65 -7.19 2.52
CA ASP A 52 4.49 -6.38 2.13
C ASP A 52 3.34 -7.28 1.64
N PHE A 53 3.65 -8.27 0.82
CA PHE A 53 2.67 -9.25 0.34
C PHE A 53 2.09 -10.09 1.48
N GLY A 54 2.92 -10.50 2.44
CA GLY A 54 2.47 -11.19 3.64
C GLY A 54 1.51 -10.33 4.49
N ALA A 55 1.79 -9.04 4.62
CA ALA A 55 0.91 -8.10 5.31
C ALA A 55 -0.44 -7.96 4.60
N MET A 56 -0.45 -7.84 3.26
CA MET A 56 -1.69 -7.82 2.46
C MET A 56 -2.50 -9.11 2.63
N GLN A 57 -1.85 -10.27 2.68
CA GLN A 57 -2.51 -11.55 2.92
C GLN A 57 -3.08 -11.67 4.33
N TRP A 58 -2.36 -11.17 5.33
CA TRP A 58 -2.76 -11.23 6.74
C TRP A 58 -3.91 -10.28 7.08
N ALA A 59 -3.99 -9.11 6.45
CA ALA A 59 -5.02 -8.12 6.69
C ALA A 59 -6.40 -8.58 6.20
N ASP A 60 -7.45 -8.17 6.89
CA ASP A 60 -8.85 -8.42 6.49
C ASP A 60 -9.37 -7.28 5.58
N ALA A 61 -8.82 -6.06 5.71
CA ALA A 61 -9.20 -4.87 4.96
C ALA A 61 -8.01 -3.94 4.68
N CYS A 62 -8.19 -3.00 3.75
CA CYS A 62 -7.19 -1.99 3.35
C CYS A 62 -7.73 -0.56 3.48
N VAL A 63 -6.89 0.36 3.96
CA VAL A 63 -7.09 1.81 3.80
C VAL A 63 -5.96 2.37 2.96
N LEU A 64 -6.27 2.85 1.76
CA LEU A 64 -5.35 3.61 0.91
C LEU A 64 -5.38 5.08 1.37
N VAL A 65 -4.30 5.56 1.97
CA VAL A 65 -4.22 6.91 2.55
C VAL A 65 -3.52 7.83 1.56
N CYS A 66 -4.24 8.83 1.04
CA CYS A 66 -3.70 9.81 0.10
C CYS A 66 -3.08 11.03 0.83
N PRO A 67 -2.04 11.66 0.26
CA PRO A 67 -1.32 11.26 -0.96
C PRO A 67 -0.50 9.98 -0.77
N CYS A 68 -0.48 9.13 -1.79
CA CYS A 68 0.35 7.93 -1.82
C CYS A 68 0.83 7.61 -3.24
N GLY A 69 1.88 6.81 -3.34
CA GLY A 69 2.57 6.52 -4.58
C GLY A 69 2.12 5.21 -5.22
N ARG A 70 2.90 4.80 -6.23
CA ARG A 70 2.56 3.66 -7.10
C ARG A 70 2.47 2.33 -6.34
N SER A 71 3.30 2.12 -5.33
CA SER A 71 3.30 0.88 -4.54
C SER A 71 2.00 0.71 -3.79
N ALA A 72 1.59 1.73 -3.01
CA ALA A 72 0.33 1.72 -2.27
C ALA A 72 -0.89 1.49 -3.18
N HIS A 73 -0.94 2.12 -4.36
CA HIS A 73 -2.00 1.87 -5.35
C HIS A 73 -1.99 0.45 -5.90
N THR A 74 -0.80 -0.12 -6.15
CA THR A 74 -0.65 -1.50 -6.63
C THR A 74 -1.12 -2.52 -5.59
N GLU A 75 -0.75 -2.30 -4.33
CA GLU A 75 -1.16 -3.12 -3.19
C GLU A 75 -2.67 -3.04 -2.94
N ALA A 76 -3.25 -1.82 -2.93
CA ALA A 76 -4.69 -1.62 -2.81
C ALA A 76 -5.45 -2.32 -3.95
N GLY A 77 -4.98 -2.18 -5.20
CA GLY A 77 -5.56 -2.87 -6.35
C GLY A 77 -5.51 -4.40 -6.22
N TRP A 78 -4.39 -4.94 -5.72
CA TRP A 78 -4.30 -6.38 -5.44
C TRP A 78 -5.29 -6.83 -4.37
N MET A 79 -5.43 -6.07 -3.28
CA MET A 79 -6.37 -6.40 -2.20
C MET A 79 -7.83 -6.38 -2.67
N THR A 80 -8.22 -5.40 -3.50
CA THR A 80 -9.52 -5.41 -4.20
C THR A 80 -9.69 -6.67 -5.05
N GLY A 81 -8.68 -7.02 -5.85
CA GLY A 81 -8.70 -8.23 -6.68
C GLY A 81 -8.78 -9.54 -5.86
N ALA A 82 -8.27 -9.54 -4.64
CA ALA A 82 -8.38 -10.64 -3.68
C ALA A 82 -9.72 -10.68 -2.93
N GLY A 83 -10.67 -9.79 -3.26
CA GLY A 83 -11.99 -9.69 -2.63
C GLY A 83 -11.98 -9.05 -1.25
N LYS A 84 -10.90 -8.37 -0.87
CA LYS A 84 -10.78 -7.66 0.41
C LYS A 84 -11.34 -6.26 0.28
N PRO A 85 -12.07 -5.75 1.28
CA PRO A 85 -12.55 -4.37 1.25
C PRO A 85 -11.39 -3.38 1.23
N VAL A 86 -11.53 -2.36 0.39
CA VAL A 86 -10.56 -1.28 0.26
C VAL A 86 -11.28 0.06 0.35
N TRP A 87 -10.77 0.93 1.21
CA TRP A 87 -11.26 2.31 1.37
C TRP A 87 -10.16 3.30 1.01
N VAL A 88 -10.52 4.37 0.33
CA VAL A 88 -9.59 5.46 0.03
C VAL A 88 -9.84 6.61 1.00
N TYR A 89 -8.83 7.03 1.74
CA TYR A 89 -8.88 8.20 2.59
C TYR A 89 -8.17 9.38 1.91
N ILE A 90 -8.92 10.47 1.66
CA ILE A 90 -8.46 11.68 0.98
C ILE A 90 -8.64 12.88 1.93
N PRO A 91 -7.67 13.15 2.83
CA PRO A 91 -7.76 14.25 3.80
C PRO A 91 -7.59 15.65 3.19
N GLU A 92 -7.03 15.73 1.98
CA GLU A 92 -6.71 16.99 1.32
C GLU A 92 -6.92 16.86 -0.20
N GLN A 93 -6.95 17.99 -0.91
CA GLN A 93 -7.20 18.00 -2.35
C GLN A 93 -6.14 17.21 -3.12
N GLN A 94 -6.58 16.29 -3.97
CA GLN A 94 -5.74 15.47 -4.85
C GLN A 94 -6.15 15.65 -6.32
N GLU A 95 -5.29 15.23 -7.24
CA GLU A 95 -5.71 15.00 -8.62
C GLU A 95 -6.82 13.91 -8.65
N PRO A 96 -7.95 14.14 -9.34
CA PRO A 96 -9.03 13.15 -9.40
C PRO A 96 -8.58 11.84 -10.07
N GLU A 97 -8.76 10.71 -9.38
CA GLU A 97 -8.46 9.37 -9.91
C GLU A 97 -9.75 8.60 -10.25
N LEU A 98 -9.96 8.34 -11.54
CA LEU A 98 -11.16 7.66 -12.06
C LEU A 98 -11.27 6.22 -11.54
N MET A 99 -10.14 5.52 -11.38
CA MET A 99 -10.10 4.11 -11.03
C MET A 99 -10.50 3.84 -9.58
N TYR A 100 -10.64 4.87 -8.73
CA TYR A 100 -11.13 4.69 -7.36
C TYR A 100 -12.55 4.11 -7.29
N LYS A 101 -13.28 4.05 -8.41
CA LYS A 101 -14.54 3.32 -8.57
C LYS A 101 -14.46 1.82 -8.30
N VAL A 102 -13.26 1.23 -8.32
CA VAL A 102 -13.07 -0.19 -7.99
C VAL A 102 -13.05 -0.45 -6.48
N TYR A 103 -12.87 0.60 -5.67
CA TYR A 103 -12.80 0.51 -4.21
C TYR A 103 -14.19 0.66 -3.57
N ASP A 104 -14.35 0.13 -2.35
CA ASP A 104 -15.65 0.08 -1.69
C ASP A 104 -16.16 1.48 -1.33
N ARG A 105 -15.28 2.36 -0.82
CA ARG A 105 -15.64 3.73 -0.40
C ARG A 105 -14.47 4.70 -0.54
N ILE A 106 -14.80 5.97 -0.72
CA ILE A 106 -13.88 7.11 -0.59
C ILE A 106 -14.37 7.92 0.60
N VAL A 107 -13.47 8.20 1.55
CA VAL A 107 -13.72 8.97 2.76
C VAL A 107 -12.79 10.19 2.79
N THR A 108 -13.27 11.28 3.39
CA THR A 108 -12.55 12.57 3.43
C THR A 108 -12.24 13.04 4.84
N ASP A 109 -12.93 12.48 5.83
CA ASP A 109 -12.68 12.72 7.25
C ASP A 109 -12.29 11.41 7.96
N ILE A 110 -11.36 11.49 8.92
CA ILE A 110 -10.88 10.32 9.66
C ILE A 110 -12.00 9.64 10.47
N THR A 111 -12.99 10.41 10.93
CA THR A 111 -14.14 9.89 11.68
C THR A 111 -14.99 8.93 10.86
N GLU A 112 -14.96 9.04 9.53
CA GLU A 112 -15.62 8.10 8.63
C GLU A 112 -14.93 6.73 8.66
N LEU A 113 -13.62 6.66 8.91
CA LEU A 113 -12.89 5.39 9.04
C LEU A 113 -13.23 4.68 10.35
N ASP A 114 -13.37 5.42 11.45
CA ASP A 114 -13.74 4.84 12.74
C ASP A 114 -15.10 4.15 12.67
N ALA A 115 -16.08 4.77 11.98
CA ALA A 115 -17.39 4.19 11.77
C ALA A 115 -17.36 2.86 10.97
N LEU A 116 -16.37 2.66 10.09
CA LEU A 116 -16.22 1.42 9.32
C LEU A 116 -15.72 0.25 10.17
N ASN A 117 -15.00 0.54 11.25
CA ASN A 117 -14.51 -0.49 12.18
C ASN A 117 -15.62 -1.07 13.05
N ASP A 118 -16.71 -0.31 13.22
CA ASP A 118 -17.83 -0.64 14.08
C ASP A 118 -19.02 -1.30 13.33
N GLU A 119 -18.97 -1.42 11.99
CA GLU A 119 -20.03 -2.10 11.22
C GLU A 119 -20.05 -3.62 11.54
N PRO A 120 -21.11 -4.17 12.17
CA PRO A 120 -21.18 -5.58 12.48
C PRO A 120 -21.50 -6.41 11.24
N GLY A 121 -20.71 -7.44 10.96
CA GLY A 121 -21.10 -8.54 10.07
C GLY A 121 -20.50 -8.56 8.67
N ARG A 122 -19.22 -8.18 8.52
CA ARG A 122 -18.42 -8.57 7.35
C ARG A 122 -17.25 -9.46 7.78
#